data_AF-A0A372REM5-F1
#
_entry.id   AF-A0A372REM5-F1
#
_cell.length_a   1.000
_cell.length_b   1.000
_cell.length_c   1.000
_cell.angle_alpha   90.00
_cell.angle_beta   90.00
_cell.angle_gamma   90.00
#
_symmetry.space_group_name_H-M   'P 1'
#
loop_
_entity.id
_entity.type
_entity.pdbx_description
1 polymer ?
#
loop_
_entity_poly.entity_id
_entity_poly.type
_entity_poly.pdbx_seq_one_letter_code
_entity_poly.pdbx_strand_id
1 'polypeptide(L)'
;MWKFISLFLFTILVLGQTSLAYNCSDIVVDRIKFDLSDLNKVEEIIGDVEVTYPTYTRTNYLINPCEPLTYKDDQVDQCENGTYICEIIINYLKDPRDPKESDPKNRTISIKSVAGGDIKESISLGPVLNDVDSHGNLSIILHGGSYKNESQQANITFICSEQNKTANIIGYKENTLFIEWETKAACGERIPEEDKGMGGFTKFILIILFIVLCYFGIGAAYNYHVYKAHGWDLLPHLDFWRDFPYLASDFFKYLVNFIRTGRGGYARV
;
A
#
# COMPACT_ATOMS: atom_id res chain seq x y z
N MET A 1 -48.15 30.35 -3.58
CA MET A 1 -47.52 29.32 -4.43
C MET A 1 -46.17 29.87 -4.85
N TRP A 2 -44.97 29.34 -4.58
CA TRP A 2 -44.48 28.08 -4.02
C TRP A 2 -43.05 28.41 -3.52
N LYS A 3 -42.73 28.13 -2.25
CA LYS A 3 -41.37 28.27 -1.69
C LYS A 3 -40.60 26.98 -1.98
N PHE A 4 -39.53 27.01 -2.76
CA PHE A 4 -38.55 25.90 -2.80
C PHE A 4 -37.36 26.27 -1.92
N ILE A 5 -37.45 25.88 -0.65
CA ILE A 5 -36.34 25.86 0.29
C ILE A 5 -35.59 24.54 0.00
N SER A 6 -34.44 24.65 -0.67
CA SER A 6 -33.54 23.51 -0.87
C SER A 6 -32.72 23.31 0.40
N LEU A 7 -33.20 22.45 1.30
CA LEU A 7 -32.40 21.90 2.41
C LEU A 7 -31.29 21.01 1.81
N PHE A 8 -30.07 21.53 1.75
CA PHE A 8 -28.88 20.71 1.53
C PHE A 8 -28.50 20.08 2.88
N LEU A 9 -29.03 18.90 3.16
CA LEU A 9 -28.65 18.08 4.30
C LEU A 9 -27.27 17.47 3.98
N PHE A 10 -26.20 18.12 4.42
CA PHE A 10 -24.85 17.57 4.33
C PHE A 10 -24.71 16.47 5.39
N THR A 11 -25.13 15.25 5.06
CA THR A 11 -24.80 14.06 5.84
C THR A 11 -23.29 13.87 5.76
N ILE A 12 -22.58 14.33 6.80
CA ILE A 12 -21.20 13.96 7.02
C ILE A 12 -21.22 12.45 7.32
N LEU A 13 -20.89 11.64 6.33
CA LEU A 13 -20.47 10.26 6.57
C LEU A 13 -19.21 10.36 7.42
N VAL A 14 -19.36 10.16 8.73
CA VAL A 14 -18.24 9.82 9.58
C VAL A 14 -17.82 8.43 9.12
N LEU A 15 -16.81 8.38 8.25
CA LEU A 15 -16.02 7.17 8.04
C LEU A 15 -15.40 6.88 9.40
N GLY A 16 -16.04 5.99 10.16
CA GLY A 16 -15.38 5.34 11.29
C GLY A 16 -14.12 4.71 10.72
N GLN A 17 -12.96 5.15 11.19
CA GLN A 17 -11.73 4.43 10.96
C GLN A 17 -11.91 3.08 11.67
N THR A 18 -12.32 2.06 10.92
CA THR A 18 -12.04 0.70 11.32
C THR A 18 -10.53 0.65 11.44
N SER A 19 -9.99 0.45 12.64
CA SER A 19 -8.64 -0.05 12.78
C SER A 19 -8.58 -1.28 11.89
N LEU A 20 -7.91 -1.18 10.75
CA LEU A 20 -7.72 -2.33 9.88
C LEU A 20 -6.98 -3.33 10.74
N ALA A 21 -7.65 -4.44 11.05
CA ALA A 21 -6.94 -5.59 11.57
C ALA A 21 -5.82 -5.89 10.58
N TYR A 22 -4.59 -5.95 11.07
CA TYR A 22 -3.43 -6.32 10.29
C TYR A 22 -3.72 -7.62 9.52
N ASN A 23 -3.81 -7.53 8.19
CA ASN A 23 -4.24 -8.63 7.34
C ASN A 23 -3.08 -9.14 6.49
N CYS A 24 -2.53 -10.29 6.85
CA CYS A 24 -1.43 -10.93 6.12
C CYS A 24 -1.77 -11.31 4.67
N SER A 25 -3.04 -11.46 4.31
CA SER A 25 -3.44 -11.93 2.97
C SER A 25 -3.53 -10.83 1.91
N ASP A 26 -3.51 -9.57 2.33
CA ASP A 26 -3.77 -8.43 1.44
C ASP A 26 -2.88 -7.23 1.81
N ILE A 27 -1.58 -7.48 1.90
CA ILE A 27 -0.61 -6.44 2.18
C ILE A 27 -0.30 -5.71 0.86
N VAL A 28 -0.62 -4.42 0.78
CA VAL A 28 -0.38 -3.61 -0.42
C VAL A 28 0.58 -2.47 -0.10
N VAL A 29 1.74 -2.45 -0.76
CA VAL A 29 2.74 -1.38 -0.67
C VAL A 29 3.31 -1.07 -2.05
N ASP A 30 3.38 0.20 -2.42
CA ASP A 30 3.85 0.69 -3.72
C ASP A 30 3.24 -0.02 -4.96
N ARG A 31 1.93 -0.31 -4.92
CA ARG A 31 1.18 -1.07 -5.95
C ARG A 31 1.65 -2.52 -6.11
N ILE A 32 2.25 -3.08 -5.07
CA ILE A 32 2.63 -4.48 -5.02
C ILE A 32 1.84 -5.13 -3.91
N LYS A 33 1.18 -6.22 -4.26
CA LYS A 33 0.36 -7.01 -3.35
C LYS A 33 1.16 -8.22 -2.89
N PHE A 34 1.17 -8.45 -1.59
CA PHE A 34 1.79 -9.59 -0.93
C PHE A 34 0.73 -10.39 -0.18
N ASP A 35 0.91 -11.71 -0.17
CA ASP A 35 0.12 -12.65 0.61
C ASP A 35 1.07 -13.49 1.47
N LEU A 36 1.13 -13.17 2.77
CA LEU A 36 1.95 -13.87 3.76
C LEU A 36 1.16 -14.93 4.53
N SER A 37 -0.07 -15.27 4.10
CA SER A 37 -0.95 -16.20 4.83
C SER A 37 -0.34 -17.59 4.99
N ASP A 38 0.50 -18.03 4.05
CA ASP A 38 1.24 -19.29 4.13
C ASP A 38 2.23 -19.33 5.32
N LEU A 39 2.58 -18.18 5.87
CA LEU A 39 3.44 -18.03 7.04
C LEU A 39 2.66 -17.91 8.35
N ASN A 40 1.32 -17.96 8.32
CA ASN A 40 0.46 -17.91 9.51
C ASN A 40 0.52 -19.22 10.30
N LYS A 41 1.66 -19.47 10.94
CA LYS A 41 1.94 -20.59 11.80
C LYS A 41 2.99 -20.18 12.82
N VAL A 42 2.98 -20.84 13.98
CA VAL A 42 4.07 -20.69 14.95
C VAL A 42 5.30 -21.43 14.42
N GLU A 43 6.35 -20.66 14.12
CA GLU A 43 7.67 -21.17 13.76
C GLU A 43 8.64 -20.96 14.93
N GLU A 44 9.39 -22.01 15.26
CA GLU A 44 10.46 -21.94 16.25
C GLU A 44 11.80 -21.75 15.54
N ILE A 45 12.47 -20.64 15.86
CA ILE A 45 13.82 -20.32 15.38
C ILE A 45 14.79 -20.62 16.51
N ILE A 46 15.65 -21.61 16.28
CA ILE A 46 16.74 -21.95 17.19
C ILE A 46 17.87 -20.94 16.97
N GLY A 47 18.08 -20.06 17.94
CA GLY A 47 19.15 -19.07 17.85
C GLY A 47 20.49 -19.60 18.32
N ASP A 48 21.46 -18.69 18.36
CA ASP A 48 22.84 -19.00 18.69
C ASP A 48 23.02 -19.48 20.14
N VAL A 49 24.09 -20.25 20.34
CA VAL A 49 24.50 -20.74 21.65
C VAL A 49 25.75 -19.99 22.10
N GLU A 50 25.58 -19.23 23.17
CA GLU A 50 26.67 -18.52 23.86
C GLU A 50 27.26 -19.38 24.97
N VAL A 51 28.59 -19.47 25.02
CA VAL A 51 29.30 -20.18 26.10
C VAL A 51 29.38 -19.26 27.32
N THR A 52 28.63 -19.61 28.36
CA THR A 52 28.50 -18.85 29.61
C THR A 52 29.07 -19.68 30.75
N TYR A 53 30.40 -19.85 30.75
CA TYR A 53 31.11 -20.79 31.62
C TYR A 53 30.63 -20.77 33.09
N PRO A 54 30.39 -21.93 33.71
CA PRO A 54 30.59 -23.31 33.20
C PRO A 54 29.41 -23.85 32.36
N THR A 55 28.47 -23.00 31.95
CA THR A 55 27.22 -23.37 31.26
C THR A 55 27.16 -22.85 29.83
N TYR A 56 26.06 -23.16 29.15
CA TYR A 56 25.72 -22.67 27.81
C TYR A 56 24.38 -21.95 27.89
N THR A 57 24.24 -20.86 27.16
CA THR A 57 22.99 -20.12 27.06
C THR A 57 22.55 -20.10 25.61
N ARG A 58 21.30 -20.48 25.36
CA ARG A 58 20.68 -20.46 24.04
C ARG A 58 19.49 -19.53 24.08
N THR A 59 19.32 -18.77 23.00
CA THR A 59 18.14 -17.93 22.81
C THR A 59 17.31 -18.50 21.68
N ASN A 60 16.10 -18.96 21.99
CA ASN A 60 15.12 -19.39 21.01
C ASN A 60 14.09 -18.30 20.77
N TYR A 61 13.50 -18.30 19.58
CA TYR A 61 12.41 -17.39 19.24
C TYR A 61 11.22 -18.18 18.72
N LEU A 62 10.02 -17.82 19.17
CA LEU A 62 8.77 -18.25 18.57
C LEU A 62 8.19 -17.06 17.80
N ILE A 63 7.86 -17.27 16.54
CA ILE A 63 7.31 -16.22 15.67
C ILE A 63 6.06 -16.73 14.96
N ASN A 64 5.03 -15.89 14.92
CA ASN A 64 3.99 -15.95 13.92
C ASN A 64 3.80 -14.52 13.40
N PRO A 65 4.09 -14.24 12.12
CA PRO A 65 4.02 -12.90 11.57
C PRO A 65 2.59 -12.41 11.32
N CYS A 66 1.56 -13.25 11.49
CA CYS A 66 0.17 -12.99 11.08
C CYS A 66 -0.83 -13.02 12.23
N GLU A 67 -0.66 -13.94 13.17
CA GLU A 67 -1.53 -14.07 14.34
C GLU A 67 -0.72 -14.15 15.63
N PRO A 68 -1.35 -13.83 16.78
CA PRO A 68 -0.74 -14.11 18.07
C PRO A 68 -0.32 -15.57 18.20
N LEU A 69 0.79 -15.80 18.90
CA LEU A 69 1.33 -17.10 19.20
C LEU A 69 0.31 -17.92 20.00
N THR A 70 0.08 -19.14 19.54
CA THR A 70 -0.66 -20.16 20.26
C THR A 70 0.31 -21.15 20.86
N TYR A 71 0.16 -21.44 22.14
CA TYR A 71 1.02 -22.37 22.85
C TYR A 71 0.32 -23.70 23.11
N LYS A 72 1.09 -24.75 23.38
CA LYS A 72 0.56 -26.03 23.85
C LYS A 72 0.31 -25.94 25.36
N ASP A 73 -0.79 -26.52 25.84
CA ASP A 73 -1.29 -26.38 27.22
C ASP A 73 -0.29 -26.81 28.33
N ASP A 74 0.77 -27.54 27.99
CA ASP A 74 1.75 -28.12 28.91
C ASP A 74 3.07 -27.32 29.05
N GLN A 75 3.27 -26.25 28.28
CA GLN A 75 4.47 -25.41 28.38
C GLN A 75 4.33 -24.35 29.47
N VAL A 76 5.23 -24.35 30.45
CA VAL A 76 5.26 -23.32 31.52
C VAL A 76 5.99 -22.05 31.06
N ASP A 77 6.89 -22.18 30.09
CA ASP A 77 7.79 -21.10 29.65
C ASP A 77 7.25 -20.40 28.38
N GLN A 78 6.21 -19.57 28.55
CA GLN A 78 5.52 -18.88 27.44
C GLN A 78 5.47 -17.35 27.64
N CYS A 79 5.39 -16.60 26.55
CA CYS A 79 5.10 -15.17 26.60
C CYS A 79 3.62 -14.90 26.89
N GLU A 80 3.30 -13.63 27.15
CA GLU A 80 1.92 -13.19 27.38
C GLU A 80 1.03 -13.43 26.15
N ASN A 81 -0.26 -13.68 26.39
CA ASN A 81 -1.24 -13.80 25.31
C ASN A 81 -1.26 -12.52 24.44
N GLY A 82 -1.43 -12.69 23.13
CA GLY A 82 -1.36 -11.56 22.20
C GLY A 82 0.06 -11.24 21.72
N THR A 83 1.07 -12.03 22.11
CA THR A 83 2.45 -11.91 21.60
C THR A 83 2.56 -12.53 20.22
N TYR A 84 3.20 -11.85 19.26
CA TYR A 84 3.51 -12.37 17.92
C TYR A 84 4.93 -12.93 17.83
N ILE A 85 5.85 -12.32 18.58
CA ILE A 85 7.26 -12.75 18.66
C ILE A 85 7.68 -12.86 20.11
N CYS A 86 8.05 -14.07 20.51
CA CYS A 86 8.48 -14.42 21.86
C CYS A 86 9.94 -14.86 21.84
N GLU A 87 10.78 -14.24 22.68
CA GLU A 87 12.17 -14.64 22.92
C GLU A 87 12.24 -15.42 24.22
N ILE A 88 12.87 -16.60 24.18
CA ILE A 88 13.03 -17.50 25.33
C ILE A 88 14.52 -17.81 25.47
N ILE A 89 15.11 -17.36 26.59
CA ILE A 89 16.52 -17.60 26.90
C ILE A 89 16.60 -18.78 27.86
N ILE A 90 17.34 -19.82 27.49
CA ILE A 90 17.45 -21.08 28.23
C ILE A 90 18.92 -21.33 28.57
N ASN A 91 19.19 -21.66 29.83
CA ASN A 91 20.50 -22.09 30.32
C ASN A 91 20.58 -23.61 30.32
N TYR A 92 21.72 -24.12 29.84
CA TYR A 92 22.05 -25.53 29.79
C TYR A 92 23.38 -25.78 30.51
N LEU A 93 23.44 -26.83 31.32
CA LEU A 93 24.64 -27.34 31.97
C LEU A 93 25.56 -28.10 30.99
N LYS A 94 25.00 -28.58 29.87
CA LYS A 94 25.71 -29.29 28.80
C LYS A 94 25.56 -28.55 27.48
N ASP A 95 26.43 -28.80 26.50
CA ASP A 95 26.37 -28.10 25.21
C ASP A 95 25.12 -28.56 24.44
N PRO A 96 24.11 -27.70 24.24
CA PRO A 96 22.86 -28.12 23.62
C PRO A 96 23.00 -28.33 22.10
N ARG A 97 24.17 -28.07 21.52
CA ARG A 97 24.48 -28.37 20.10
C ARG A 97 24.96 -29.80 19.91
N ASP A 98 25.43 -30.47 20.96
CA ASP A 98 25.84 -31.87 20.86
C ASP A 98 24.60 -32.78 20.99
N PRO A 99 24.17 -33.46 19.92
CA PRO A 99 23.00 -34.33 19.97
C PRO A 99 23.19 -35.55 20.88
N LYS A 100 24.43 -35.86 21.30
CA LYS A 100 24.72 -36.97 22.21
C LYS A 100 24.56 -36.56 23.68
N GLU A 101 24.53 -35.26 23.97
CA GLU A 101 24.39 -34.74 25.32
C GLU A 101 22.96 -34.22 25.53
N SER A 102 22.21 -34.92 26.39
CA SER A 102 20.96 -34.40 26.91
C SER A 102 21.19 -33.71 28.25
N ASP A 103 20.58 -32.53 28.41
CA ASP A 103 20.50 -31.81 29.67
C ASP A 103 19.05 -31.78 30.18
N PRO A 104 18.64 -32.77 30.99
CA PRO A 104 17.29 -32.81 31.56
C PRO A 104 17.05 -31.74 32.64
N LYS A 105 18.06 -30.91 32.97
CA LYS A 105 18.00 -29.87 33.99
C LYS A 105 18.18 -28.48 33.41
N ASN A 106 17.95 -28.32 32.10
CA ASN A 106 17.91 -26.99 31.51
C ASN A 106 16.86 -26.12 32.21
N ARG A 107 17.07 -24.81 32.18
CA ARG A 107 16.19 -23.86 32.87
C ARG A 107 15.97 -22.62 32.01
N THR A 108 14.74 -22.14 31.99
CA THR A 108 14.42 -20.87 31.37
C THR A 108 14.90 -19.73 32.27
N ILE A 109 15.70 -18.85 31.70
CA ILE A 109 16.29 -17.69 32.38
C ILE A 109 15.36 -16.48 32.25
N SER A 110 14.86 -16.24 31.04
CA SER A 110 14.07 -15.06 30.72
C SER A 110 13.15 -15.37 29.55
N ILE A 111 11.96 -14.78 29.62
CA ILE A 111 10.97 -14.78 28.55
C ILE A 111 10.67 -13.32 28.24
N LYS A 112 10.62 -12.97 26.95
CA LYS A 112 10.43 -11.59 26.50
C LYS A 112 9.46 -11.56 25.31
N SER A 113 8.35 -10.83 25.48
CA SER A 113 7.48 -10.45 24.36
C SER A 113 8.13 -9.34 23.56
N VAL A 114 8.68 -9.67 22.39
CA VAL A 114 9.38 -8.73 21.51
C VAL A 114 8.39 -7.88 20.72
N ALA A 115 7.31 -8.49 20.25
CA ALA A 115 6.21 -7.82 19.56
C ALA A 115 4.87 -8.45 19.97
N GLY A 116 3.85 -7.65 20.24
CA GLY A 116 2.57 -8.13 20.74
C GLY A 116 1.61 -7.03 21.21
N GLY A 117 0.47 -7.44 21.76
CA GLY A 117 -0.58 -6.53 22.22
C GLY A 117 -1.43 -5.98 21.07
N ASP A 118 -1.83 -4.71 21.16
CA ASP A 118 -2.44 -4.00 20.04
C ASP A 118 -1.38 -3.75 18.97
N ILE A 119 -1.29 -4.65 18.00
CA ILE A 119 -0.24 -4.60 16.99
C ILE A 119 -0.33 -3.30 16.20
N LYS A 120 0.81 -2.61 16.13
CA LYS A 120 1.02 -1.51 15.21
C LYS A 120 2.12 -1.97 14.28
N GLU A 121 1.79 -2.14 13.02
CA GLU A 121 2.72 -2.50 11.97
C GLU A 121 3.15 -1.25 11.20
N SER A 122 4.41 -1.25 10.76
CA SER A 122 4.83 -0.38 9.66
C SER A 122 5.39 -1.23 8.54
N ILE A 123 4.82 -1.06 7.35
CA ILE A 123 5.12 -1.86 6.17
C ILE A 123 5.81 -0.95 5.15
N SER A 124 6.95 -1.39 4.63
CA SER A 124 7.72 -0.67 3.64
C SER A 124 8.46 -1.62 2.70
N LEU A 125 8.85 -1.11 1.52
CA LEU A 125 9.77 -1.81 0.64
C LEU A 125 11.20 -1.32 0.91
N GLY A 126 12.12 -2.27 0.97
CA GLY A 126 13.55 -2.04 1.08
C GLY A 126 14.28 -2.20 -0.26
N PRO A 127 15.61 -2.26 -0.24
CA PRO A 127 16.40 -2.43 -1.46
C PRO A 127 16.19 -3.80 -2.12
N VAL A 128 16.58 -3.90 -3.39
CA VAL A 128 16.70 -5.19 -4.07
C VAL A 128 17.91 -5.93 -3.49
N LEU A 129 17.67 -7.12 -2.92
CA LEU A 129 18.69 -7.93 -2.26
C LEU A 129 19.19 -9.09 -3.15
N ASN A 130 18.45 -9.47 -4.19
CA ASN A 130 18.81 -10.54 -5.11
C ASN A 130 18.24 -10.28 -6.52
N ASP A 131 18.66 -11.09 -7.50
CA ASP A 131 18.23 -10.94 -8.90
C ASP A 131 16.84 -11.54 -9.19
N VAL A 132 16.24 -12.25 -8.21
CA VAL A 132 14.92 -12.87 -8.34
C VAL A 132 13.82 -11.82 -8.14
N ASP A 133 14.09 -10.85 -7.28
CA ASP A 133 13.17 -9.79 -6.90
C ASP A 133 13.40 -8.53 -7.75
N SER A 134 12.32 -8.05 -8.39
CA SER A 134 12.35 -6.81 -9.17
C SER A 134 11.77 -5.59 -8.43
N HIS A 135 11.22 -5.79 -7.24
CA HIS A 135 10.55 -4.77 -6.44
C HIS A 135 11.27 -4.42 -5.14
N GLY A 136 12.13 -5.31 -4.64
CA GLY A 136 12.85 -5.13 -3.38
C GLY A 136 12.17 -5.82 -2.21
N ASN A 137 12.93 -6.03 -1.13
CA ASN A 137 12.46 -6.81 0.00
C ASN A 137 11.29 -6.14 0.73
N LEU A 138 10.38 -6.94 1.27
CA LEU A 138 9.28 -6.44 2.10
C LEU A 138 9.74 -6.35 3.56
N SER A 139 9.71 -5.16 4.16
CA SER A 139 10.06 -4.93 5.56
C SER A 139 8.80 -4.61 6.35
N ILE A 140 8.52 -5.45 7.34
CA ILE A 140 7.40 -5.29 8.27
C ILE A 140 7.99 -5.13 9.67
N ILE A 141 7.75 -3.97 10.28
CA ILE A 141 8.11 -3.72 11.67
C ILE A 141 6.87 -3.91 12.53
N LEU A 142 6.93 -4.88 13.44
CA LEU A 142 5.90 -5.15 14.43
C LEU A 142 6.28 -4.47 15.75
N HIS A 143 5.44 -3.54 16.20
CA HIS A 143 5.60 -2.86 17.48
C HIS A 143 4.78 -3.54 18.58
N GLY A 144 5.01 -3.15 19.83
CA GLY A 144 4.09 -3.38 20.94
C GLY A 144 4.60 -4.30 22.06
N GLY A 145 5.77 -4.94 21.87
CA GLY A 145 6.43 -5.61 22.99
C GLY A 145 6.89 -4.60 24.05
N SER A 146 6.94 -5.01 25.31
CA SER A 146 7.60 -4.25 26.36
C SER A 146 8.41 -5.19 27.25
N TYR A 147 9.64 -4.78 27.55
CA TYR A 147 10.50 -5.50 28.47
C TYR A 147 11.15 -4.51 29.42
N LYS A 148 11.00 -4.73 30.74
CA LYS A 148 11.51 -3.83 31.79
C LYS A 148 11.12 -2.34 31.58
N ASN A 149 9.89 -2.09 31.12
CA ASN A 149 9.34 -0.77 30.77
C ASN A 149 9.97 -0.10 29.53
N GLU A 150 10.80 -0.80 28.77
CA GLU A 150 11.27 -0.32 27.48
C GLU A 150 10.40 -0.91 26.36
N SER A 151 9.97 -0.07 25.43
CA SER A 151 9.26 -0.52 24.24
C SER A 151 10.20 -1.33 23.35
N GLN A 152 9.67 -2.44 22.87
CA GLN A 152 10.34 -3.40 21.99
C GLN A 152 9.63 -3.41 20.65
N GLN A 153 10.39 -3.75 19.61
CA GLN A 153 9.88 -3.96 18.28
C GLN A 153 10.70 -5.03 17.56
N ALA A 154 10.14 -5.56 16.47
CA ALA A 154 10.84 -6.49 15.60
C ALA A 154 10.71 -6.01 14.15
N ASN A 155 11.82 -5.98 13.42
CA ASN A 155 11.84 -5.78 11.98
C ASN A 155 12.03 -7.14 11.29
N ILE A 156 11.01 -7.57 10.57
CA ILE A 156 11.05 -8.76 9.73
C ILE A 156 11.27 -8.32 8.29
N THR A 157 12.38 -8.76 7.72
CA THR A 157 12.74 -8.56 6.32
C THR A 157 12.43 -9.83 5.53
N PHE A 158 11.35 -9.76 4.75
CA PHE A 158 10.92 -10.81 3.84
C PHE A 158 11.61 -10.65 2.49
N ILE A 159 12.28 -11.71 2.05
CA ILE A 159 13.10 -11.73 0.83
C ILE A 159 12.49 -12.74 -0.14
N CYS A 160 12.15 -12.28 -1.34
CA CYS A 160 11.61 -13.15 -2.39
C CYS A 160 12.65 -14.22 -2.79
N SER A 161 12.24 -15.48 -2.73
CA SER A 161 13.07 -16.64 -3.09
C SER A 161 12.20 -17.75 -3.67
N GLU A 162 12.76 -18.55 -4.58
CA GLU A 162 12.04 -19.72 -5.12
C GLU A 162 11.87 -20.84 -4.08
N GLN A 163 12.74 -20.86 -3.07
CA GLN A 163 12.73 -21.85 -2.00
C GLN A 163 12.33 -21.19 -0.68
N ASN A 164 11.50 -21.88 0.09
CA ASN A 164 11.14 -21.44 1.43
C ASN A 164 12.22 -21.90 2.42
N LYS A 165 12.93 -20.94 3.02
CA LYS A 165 13.87 -21.19 4.11
C LYS A 165 13.20 -20.86 5.45
N THR A 166 13.75 -21.41 6.52
CA THR A 166 13.38 -21.01 7.88
C THR A 166 13.85 -19.58 8.15
N ALA A 167 13.12 -18.86 8.98
CA ALA A 167 13.54 -17.52 9.39
C ALA A 167 14.89 -17.54 10.11
N ASN A 168 15.71 -16.53 9.86
CA ASN A 168 17.04 -16.36 10.44
C ASN A 168 17.11 -15.10 11.30
N ILE A 169 17.78 -15.19 12.45
CA ILE A 169 17.99 -14.03 13.33
C ILE A 169 19.31 -13.37 12.94
N ILE A 170 19.25 -12.10 12.54
CA ILE A 170 20.45 -11.32 12.21
C ILE A 170 21.06 -10.72 13.47
N GLY A 171 20.21 -10.32 14.41
CA GLY A 171 20.64 -9.83 15.71
C GLY A 171 19.61 -8.95 16.36
N TYR A 172 19.97 -8.45 17.54
CA TYR A 172 19.13 -7.58 18.35
C TYR A 172 19.91 -6.32 18.68
N LYS A 173 19.38 -5.16 18.27
CA LYS A 173 20.04 -3.86 18.44
C LYS A 173 19.00 -2.77 18.72
N GLU A 174 19.29 -1.87 19.65
CA GLU A 174 18.42 -0.71 19.95
C GLU A 174 16.95 -1.11 20.20
N ASN A 175 16.73 -2.14 21.03
CA ASN A 175 15.39 -2.69 21.32
C ASN A 175 14.60 -3.16 20.09
N THR A 176 15.31 -3.44 18.99
CA THR A 176 14.77 -3.97 17.75
C THR A 176 15.41 -5.32 17.44
N LEU A 177 14.58 -6.35 17.32
CA LEU A 177 14.99 -7.66 16.79
C LEU A 177 14.97 -7.62 15.25
N PHE A 178 16.06 -8.02 14.61
CA PHE A 178 16.17 -8.08 13.16
C PHE A 178 16.11 -9.54 12.69
N ILE A 179 15.13 -9.83 11.85
CA ILE A 179 14.85 -11.16 11.32
C ILE A 179 14.88 -11.08 9.80
N GLU A 180 15.56 -12.02 9.15
CA GLU A 180 15.51 -12.22 7.71
C GLU A 180 14.76 -13.51 7.39
N TRP A 181 13.85 -13.44 6.43
CA TRP A 181 13.03 -14.58 6.04
C TRP A 181 12.94 -14.71 4.52
N GLU A 182 13.63 -15.69 3.97
CA GLU A 182 13.56 -16.02 2.54
C GLU A 182 12.38 -16.96 2.25
N THR A 183 11.44 -16.50 1.42
CA THR A 183 10.21 -17.25 1.11
C THR A 183 9.60 -16.80 -0.21
N LYS A 184 8.86 -17.71 -0.85
CA LYS A 184 8.10 -17.41 -2.08
C LYS A 184 6.96 -16.43 -1.83
N ALA A 185 6.39 -16.43 -0.63
CA ALA A 185 5.33 -15.50 -0.23
C ALA A 185 5.77 -14.02 -0.25
N ALA A 186 7.08 -13.77 -0.18
CA ALA A 186 7.67 -12.45 -0.27
C ALA A 186 7.79 -11.94 -1.72
N CYS A 187 7.49 -12.78 -2.72
CA CYS A 187 7.44 -12.38 -4.13
C CYS A 187 6.07 -11.75 -4.42
N GLY A 188 5.99 -10.42 -4.35
CA GLY A 188 4.75 -9.68 -4.51
C GLY A 188 4.31 -9.57 -5.97
N GLU A 189 3.00 -9.46 -6.16
CA GLU A 189 2.40 -9.26 -7.48
C GLU A 189 2.15 -7.78 -7.74
N ARG A 190 2.56 -7.29 -8.92
CA ARG A 190 2.27 -5.91 -9.32
C ARG A 190 0.79 -5.78 -9.65
N ILE A 191 0.13 -4.84 -8.99
CA ILE A 191 -1.24 -4.45 -9.31
C ILE A 191 -1.20 -3.73 -10.65
N PRO A 192 -1.93 -4.22 -11.68
CA PRO A 192 -1.95 -3.57 -12.98
C PRO A 192 -2.48 -2.15 -12.83
N GLU A 193 -1.82 -1.19 -13.50
CA GLU A 193 -2.36 0.17 -13.54
C GLU A 193 -3.70 0.14 -14.29
N GLU A 194 -4.77 0.53 -13.61
CA GLU A 194 -6.02 0.84 -14.29
C GLU A 194 -5.71 2.05 -15.19
N ASP A 195 -5.67 1.83 -16.51
CA ASP A 195 -5.45 2.87 -17.50
C ASP A 195 -6.38 4.04 -17.18
N LYS A 196 -5.79 5.16 -16.72
CA LYS A 196 -6.54 6.38 -16.42
C LYS A 196 -7.21 6.82 -17.71
N GLY A 197 -8.49 6.46 -17.83
CA GLY A 197 -9.27 6.65 -19.04
C GLY A 197 -9.15 8.08 -19.56
N MET A 198 -9.04 8.19 -20.89
CA MET A 198 -8.95 9.42 -21.69
C MET A 198 -9.47 10.65 -20.94
N GLY A 199 -8.55 11.57 -20.61
CA GLY A 199 -8.78 12.69 -19.68
C GLY A 199 -10.07 13.46 -19.97
N GLY A 200 -10.68 14.01 -18.92
CA GLY A 200 -12.01 14.64 -18.99
C GLY A 200 -12.15 15.71 -20.08
N PHE A 201 -11.06 16.41 -20.42
CA PHE A 201 -11.03 17.35 -21.54
C PHE A 201 -11.27 16.67 -22.89
N THR A 202 -10.64 15.53 -23.15
CA THR A 202 -10.83 14.78 -24.39
C THR A 202 -12.25 14.22 -24.50
N LYS A 203 -12.84 13.76 -23.38
CA LYS A 203 -14.26 13.36 -23.34
C LYS A 203 -15.20 14.53 -23.66
N PHE A 204 -14.94 15.71 -23.11
CA PHE A 204 -15.70 16.92 -23.40
C PHE A 204 -15.61 17.31 -24.89
N ILE A 205 -14.42 17.27 -25.49
CA ILE A 205 -14.23 17.55 -26.92
C ILE A 205 -14.99 16.55 -27.80
N LEU A 206 -14.98 15.25 -27.46
CA LEU A 206 -15.72 14.24 -28.21
C LEU A 206 -17.24 14.44 -28.13
N ILE A 207 -17.77 14.88 -26.98
CA ILE A 207 -19.19 15.20 -26.84
C ILE A 207 -19.57 16.39 -27.73
N ILE A 208 -18.77 17.46 -27.74
CA ILE A 208 -19.00 18.60 -28.62
C ILE A 208 -18.96 18.17 -30.09
N LEU A 209 -17.96 17.38 -30.48
CA LEU A 209 -17.85 16.86 -31.84
C LEU A 209 -19.10 16.08 -32.25
N PHE A 210 -19.63 15.24 -31.35
CA PHE A 210 -20.86 14.48 -31.60
C PHE A 210 -22.08 15.40 -31.76
N ILE A 211 -22.24 16.42 -30.91
CA ILE A 211 -23.33 17.40 -31.04
C ILE A 211 -23.25 18.12 -32.38
N VAL A 212 -22.06 18.53 -32.80
CA VAL A 212 -21.84 19.19 -34.09
C VAL A 212 -22.22 18.27 -35.25
N LEU A 213 -21.82 16.99 -35.22
CA LEU A 213 -22.21 16.01 -36.23
C LEU A 213 -23.72 15.77 -36.27
N CYS A 214 -24.38 15.66 -35.12
CA CYS A 214 -25.83 15.54 -35.05
C CYS A 214 -26.53 16.78 -35.61
N TYR A 215 -26.06 17.98 -35.27
CA TYR A 215 -26.58 19.24 -35.79
C TYR A 215 -26.50 19.31 -37.31
N PHE A 216 -25.33 19.00 -37.89
CA PHE A 216 -25.15 18.99 -39.34
C PHE A 216 -25.98 17.88 -40.02
N GLY A 217 -26.00 16.66 -39.46
CA GLY A 217 -26.73 15.53 -40.03
C GLY A 217 -28.25 15.72 -40.02
N ILE A 218 -28.81 16.07 -38.86
CA ILE A 218 -30.26 16.30 -38.71
C ILE A 218 -30.69 17.52 -39.51
N GLY A 219 -29.92 18.62 -39.46
CA GLY A 219 -30.27 19.82 -40.20
C GLY A 219 -30.16 19.63 -41.72
N ALA A 220 -29.19 18.85 -42.20
CA ALA A 220 -29.11 18.49 -43.63
C ALA A 220 -30.30 17.64 -44.06
N ALA A 221 -30.70 16.65 -43.25
CA ALA A 221 -31.91 15.87 -43.51
C ALA A 221 -33.16 16.75 -43.51
N TYR A 222 -33.29 17.67 -42.57
CA TYR A 222 -34.40 18.62 -42.50
C TYR A 222 -34.46 19.52 -43.75
N ASN A 223 -33.33 20.10 -44.16
CA ASN A 223 -33.25 20.95 -45.36
C ASN A 223 -33.53 20.17 -46.65
N TYR A 224 -33.09 18.90 -46.72
CA TYR A 224 -33.38 18.01 -47.83
C TYR A 224 -34.88 17.69 -47.92
N HIS A 225 -35.50 17.29 -46.80
CA HIS A 225 -36.88 16.82 -46.78
C HIS A 225 -37.93 17.92 -46.81
N VAL A 226 -37.70 19.03 -46.10
CA VAL A 226 -38.68 20.12 -45.97
C VAL A 226 -38.49 21.17 -47.07
N TYR A 227 -37.25 21.62 -47.28
CA TYR A 227 -36.96 22.70 -48.23
C TYR A 227 -36.59 22.21 -49.63
N LYS A 228 -36.42 20.89 -49.84
CA LYS A 228 -35.94 20.30 -51.10
C LYS A 228 -34.65 20.96 -51.61
N ALA A 229 -33.82 21.40 -50.67
CA ALA A 229 -32.53 22.00 -50.97
C ALA A 229 -31.57 20.93 -51.51
N HIS A 230 -30.65 21.34 -52.38
CA HIS A 230 -29.65 20.46 -52.98
C HIS A 230 -28.28 21.14 -52.99
N GLY A 231 -27.21 20.34 -53.01
CA GLY A 231 -25.85 20.87 -53.03
C GLY A 231 -25.45 21.54 -51.72
N TRP A 232 -24.84 22.72 -51.81
CA TRP A 232 -24.29 23.44 -50.65
C TRP A 232 -25.35 24.00 -49.70
N ASP A 233 -26.58 24.22 -50.19
CA ASP A 233 -27.70 24.73 -49.39
C ASP A 233 -28.25 23.70 -48.38
N LEU A 234 -27.73 22.47 -48.40
CA LEU A 234 -28.07 21.45 -47.41
C LEU A 234 -27.49 21.76 -46.02
N LEU A 235 -26.38 22.49 -45.95
CA LEU A 235 -25.71 22.79 -44.68
C LEU A 235 -26.51 23.81 -43.86
N PRO A 236 -26.91 23.47 -42.62
CA PRO A 236 -27.64 24.39 -41.75
C PRO A 236 -26.83 25.64 -41.42
N HIS A 237 -27.42 26.82 -41.63
CA HIS A 237 -26.80 28.12 -41.35
C HIS A 237 -25.44 28.31 -42.05
N LEU A 238 -25.35 27.93 -43.34
CA LEU A 238 -24.12 28.03 -44.13
C LEU A 238 -23.51 29.44 -44.13
N ASP A 239 -24.33 30.50 -44.20
CA ASP A 239 -23.84 31.88 -44.19
C ASP A 239 -23.08 32.20 -42.90
N PHE A 240 -23.60 31.74 -41.74
CA PHE A 240 -22.91 31.87 -40.47
C PHE A 240 -21.56 31.14 -40.47
N TRP A 241 -21.51 29.91 -41.00
CA TRP A 241 -20.28 29.12 -41.04
C TRP A 241 -19.23 29.68 -42.00
N ARG A 242 -19.67 30.33 -43.10
CA ARG A 242 -18.78 31.05 -44.02
C ARG A 242 -18.13 32.26 -43.35
N ASP A 243 -18.88 32.94 -42.49
CA ASP A 243 -18.43 34.16 -41.82
C ASP A 243 -17.68 33.89 -40.49
N PHE A 244 -17.88 32.70 -39.90
CA PHE A 244 -17.24 32.24 -38.67
C PHE A 244 -15.71 32.42 -38.60
N PRO A 245 -14.89 32.07 -39.61
CA PRO A 245 -13.44 32.24 -39.53
C PRO A 245 -13.02 33.70 -39.36
N TYR A 246 -13.76 34.64 -39.98
CA TYR A 246 -13.49 36.07 -39.82
C TYR A 246 -13.82 36.52 -38.40
N LEU A 247 -14.97 36.12 -37.88
CA LEU A 247 -15.40 36.42 -36.51
C LEU A 247 -14.42 35.86 -35.46
N ALA A 248 -13.97 34.61 -35.63
CA ALA A 248 -12.98 34.01 -34.76
C ALA A 248 -11.65 34.78 -34.82
N SER A 249 -11.19 35.15 -36.02
CA SER A 249 -9.94 35.92 -36.18
C SER A 249 -10.00 37.28 -35.46
N ASP A 250 -11.14 37.96 -35.51
CA ASP A 250 -11.33 39.26 -34.87
C ASP A 250 -11.44 39.13 -33.34
N PHE A 251 -12.09 38.09 -32.84
CA PHE A 251 -12.08 37.76 -31.42
C PHE A 251 -10.67 37.46 -30.90
N PHE A 252 -9.86 36.68 -31.64
CA PHE A 252 -8.46 36.42 -31.27
C PHE A 252 -7.61 37.67 -31.32
N LYS A 253 -7.77 38.54 -32.32
CA LYS A 253 -7.08 39.85 -32.37
C LYS A 253 -7.44 40.70 -31.16
N TYR A 254 -8.72 40.73 -30.79
CA TYR A 254 -9.18 41.45 -29.60
C TYR A 254 -8.59 40.84 -28.32
N LEU A 255 -8.57 39.51 -28.17
CA LEU A 255 -7.98 38.82 -27.03
C LEU A 255 -6.47 39.08 -26.90
N VAL A 256 -5.73 39.00 -28.00
CA VAL A 256 -4.29 39.31 -28.03
C VAL A 256 -4.03 40.76 -27.69
N ASN A 257 -4.84 41.69 -28.21
CA ASN A 257 -4.73 43.10 -27.86
C ASN A 257 -5.07 43.32 -26.39
N PHE A 258 -6.15 42.76 -25.87
CA PHE A 258 -6.55 42.84 -24.47
C PHE A 258 -5.46 42.34 -23.51
N ILE A 259 -4.83 41.19 -23.81
CA ILE A 259 -3.71 40.64 -23.03
C ILE A 259 -2.46 41.54 -23.14
N ARG A 260 -2.21 42.15 -24.30
CA ARG A 260 -1.09 43.08 -24.50
C ARG A 260 -1.31 44.45 -23.83
N THR A 261 -2.54 44.96 -23.78
CA THR A 261 -2.86 46.27 -23.19
C THR A 261 -3.01 46.23 -21.67
N GLY A 262 -3.21 45.05 -21.06
CA GLY A 262 -3.29 44.86 -19.60
C GLY A 262 -2.00 45.08 -18.80
N ARG A 263 -0.87 45.44 -19.42
CA ARG A 263 0.43 45.76 -18.76
C ARG A 263 0.88 47.22 -18.92
N GLY A 264 -0.04 48.15 -19.24
CA GLY A 264 0.30 49.56 -19.46
C GLY A 264 -0.50 50.52 -18.58
N GLY A 265 -0.30 50.47 -17.26
CA GLY A 265 -0.81 51.50 -16.36
C GLY A 265 -0.11 52.84 -16.59
N TYR A 266 -0.85 53.86 -17.03
CA TYR A 266 -0.42 55.25 -16.93
C TYR A 266 -1.10 55.89 -15.72
N ALA A 267 -0.34 56.02 -14.64
CA ALA A 267 -0.53 57.14 -13.72
C ALA A 267 -0.16 58.42 -14.48
N ARG A 268 -1.01 59.44 -14.41
CA ARG A 268 -0.59 60.82 -14.66
C ARG A 268 -0.83 61.64 -13.41
N VAL A 269 0.28 62.21 -12.96
CA VAL A 269 0.46 63.33 -12.04
C VAL A 269 -0.16 64.58 -12.64
#